data_AF-A0A7J6U946-F1
#
_entry.id   AF-A0A7J6U946-F1
#
_cell.length_a   1.000
_cell.length_b   1.000
_cell.length_c   1.000
_cell.angle_alpha   90.00
_cell.angle_beta   90.00
_cell.angle_gamma   90.00
#
_symmetry.space_group_name_H-M   'P 1'
#
loop_
_entity.id
_entity.type
_entity.pdbx_description
1 polymer ?
#
loop_
_entity_poly.entity_id
_entity_poly.type
_entity_poly.pdbx_seq_one_letter_code
_entity_poly.pdbx_strand_id
1 'polypeptide(L)'
;AAFPELLPPGQIMTESFSFTDKGVWYLAGYSNDDGIHKLWKMECNSWVYVAQKDLSNIEASGDNMYVFGISQGAVVVLNPKNPDSFVTIAAADPLKEYTGVAFDGASAILYVTEKATGQIAR
;
A
#
# COMPACT_ATOMS: atom_id res chain seq x y z
N ALA A 1 20.79 -19.43 7.79
CA ALA A 1 20.77 -18.12 7.15
C ALA A 1 21.28 -17.09 8.14
N ALA A 2 22.29 -16.30 7.78
CA ALA A 2 22.72 -15.18 8.60
C ALA A 2 21.74 -14.04 8.37
N PHE A 3 20.93 -13.73 9.37
CA PHE A 3 20.07 -12.56 9.32
C PHE A 3 20.94 -11.30 9.30
N PRO A 4 20.65 -10.30 8.43
CA PRO A 4 19.57 -10.27 7.43
C PRO A 4 20.01 -10.74 6.03
N GLU A 5 19.22 -11.61 5.40
CA GLU A 5 19.21 -11.75 3.93
C GLU A 5 18.41 -10.56 3.37
N LEU A 6 19.09 -9.69 2.60
CA LEU A 6 18.46 -8.52 2.01
C LEU A 6 17.52 -8.93 0.88
N LEU A 7 16.35 -8.27 0.78
CA LEU A 7 15.49 -8.40 -0.39
C LEU A 7 16.24 -7.92 -1.65
N PRO A 8 15.88 -8.45 -2.84
CA PRO A 8 16.47 -8.03 -4.10
C PRO A 8 16.55 -6.51 -4.20
N PRO A 9 17.70 -5.95 -4.57
CA PRO A 9 17.81 -4.52 -4.80
C PRO A 9 16.86 -4.13 -5.93
N GLY A 10 16.06 -3.11 -5.68
CA GLY A 10 15.33 -2.39 -6.71
C GLY A 10 15.85 -0.95 -6.77
N GLN A 11 15.71 -0.27 -7.90
CA GLN A 11 15.84 1.18 -7.97
C GLN A 11 14.61 1.85 -7.33
N ILE A 12 14.31 1.46 -6.09
CA ILE A 12 13.11 1.84 -5.35
C ILE A 12 13.53 2.37 -3.99
N MET A 13 13.19 3.61 -3.71
CA MET A 13 13.23 4.17 -2.36
C MET A 13 11.91 3.81 -1.66
N THR A 14 11.98 2.88 -0.70
CA THR A 14 10.80 2.35 -0.01
C THR A 14 10.24 3.33 1.00
N GLU A 15 8.94 3.56 0.96
CA GLU A 15 8.22 4.40 1.94
C GLU A 15 7.26 3.57 2.80
N SER A 16 6.67 2.52 2.22
CA SER A 16 5.77 1.61 2.92
C SER A 16 5.80 0.21 2.29
N PHE A 17 5.51 -0.81 3.09
CA PHE A 17 5.41 -2.19 2.64
C PHE A 17 4.29 -2.91 3.38
N SER A 18 3.72 -3.94 2.75
CA SER A 18 2.77 -4.87 3.37
C SER A 18 2.93 -6.24 2.73
N PHE A 19 2.46 -7.29 3.40
CA PHE A 19 2.56 -8.67 2.90
C PHE A 19 1.24 -9.39 3.12
N THR A 20 0.89 -10.26 2.18
CA THR A 20 -0.31 -11.09 2.27
C THR A 20 -0.05 -12.35 3.08
N ASP A 21 -1.11 -13.05 3.50
CA ASP A 21 -1.03 -14.35 4.18
C ASP A 21 -0.32 -15.41 3.34
N LYS A 22 -0.25 -15.20 2.02
CA LYS A 22 0.42 -16.08 1.04
C LYS A 22 1.87 -15.66 0.76
N GLY A 23 2.39 -14.68 1.48
CA GLY A 23 3.78 -14.21 1.34
C GLY A 23 4.02 -13.35 0.10
N VAL A 24 2.98 -12.77 -0.51
CA VAL A 24 3.16 -11.77 -1.56
C VAL A 24 3.49 -10.44 -0.90
N TRP A 25 4.66 -9.89 -1.23
CA TRP A 25 5.11 -8.59 -0.72
C TRP A 25 4.67 -7.48 -1.66
N TYR A 26 4.17 -6.40 -1.08
CA TYR A 26 3.92 -5.13 -1.74
C TYR A 26 4.82 -4.05 -1.17
N LEU A 27 5.22 -3.13 -2.04
CA LEU A 27 6.09 -2.01 -1.69
C LEU A 27 5.56 -0.77 -2.39
N ALA A 28 5.33 0.29 -1.62
CA ALA A 28 5.02 1.62 -2.12
C ALA A 28 6.19 2.56 -1.83
N GLY A 29 6.49 3.42 -2.79
CA GLY A 29 7.58 4.38 -2.68
C GLY A 29 7.94 4.96 -4.04
N TYR A 30 9.18 5.46 -4.14
CA TYR A 30 9.65 6.24 -5.27
C TYR A 30 10.65 5.48 -6.13
N SER A 31 10.50 5.58 -7.44
CA SER A 31 11.40 5.00 -8.44
C SER A 31 12.62 5.91 -8.64
N ASN A 32 13.83 5.42 -8.37
CA ASN A 32 15.07 6.20 -8.53
C ASN A 32 15.41 6.51 -10.01
N ASP A 33 14.77 5.84 -10.96
CA ASP A 33 15.04 6.00 -12.40
C ASP A 33 14.36 7.25 -13.00
N ASP A 34 13.07 7.39 -12.75
CA ASP A 34 12.20 8.40 -13.35
C ASP A 34 11.60 9.35 -12.34
N GLY A 35 11.75 9.02 -11.07
CA GLY A 35 11.32 9.86 -10.01
C GLY A 35 9.81 9.87 -9.78
N ILE A 36 9.17 8.72 -9.95
CA ILE A 36 7.73 8.58 -9.88
C ILE A 36 7.35 7.62 -8.75
N HIS A 37 6.34 7.98 -7.96
CA HIS A 37 5.75 7.09 -6.97
C HIS A 37 4.97 5.95 -7.63
N LYS A 38 5.28 4.72 -7.21
CA LYS A 38 4.67 3.50 -7.74
C LYS A 38 4.42 2.50 -6.63
N LEU A 39 3.66 1.48 -6.98
CA LEU A 39 3.47 0.26 -6.23
C LEU A 39 4.13 -0.89 -6.98
N TRP A 40 4.87 -1.73 -6.25
CA TRP A 40 5.47 -2.96 -6.75
C TRP A 40 5.01 -4.16 -5.96
N LYS A 41 5.10 -5.33 -6.58
CA LYS A 41 4.98 -6.64 -5.92
C LYS A 41 6.25 -7.45 -6.11
N MET A 42 6.58 -8.31 -5.14
CA MET A 42 7.69 -9.25 -5.27
C MET A 42 7.23 -10.51 -6.02
N GLU A 43 7.87 -10.83 -7.14
CA GLU A 43 7.69 -12.09 -7.86
C GLU A 43 9.06 -12.68 -8.21
N CYS A 44 9.27 -13.97 -7.92
CA CYS A 44 10.51 -14.69 -8.27
C CYS A 44 11.80 -13.93 -7.89
N ASN A 45 11.84 -13.33 -6.70
CA ASN A 45 12.95 -12.49 -6.24
C ASN A 45 13.23 -11.26 -7.14
N SER A 46 12.19 -10.66 -7.70
CA SER A 46 12.26 -9.41 -8.45
C SER A 46 11.04 -8.53 -8.19
N TRP A 47 11.26 -7.21 -8.19
CA TRP A 47 10.18 -6.24 -8.05
C TRP A 47 9.48 -6.02 -9.39
N VAL A 48 8.19 -6.35 -9.44
CA VAL A 48 7.33 -6.16 -10.61
C VAL A 48 6.43 -4.97 -10.38
N TYR A 49 6.39 -4.06 -11.35
CA TYR A 49 5.51 -2.91 -11.33
C TYR A 49 4.03 -3.34 -11.27
N VAL A 50 3.28 -2.74 -10.35
CA VAL A 50 1.84 -2.94 -10.21
C VAL A 50 1.09 -1.73 -10.73
N ALA A 51 1.41 -0.53 -10.22
CA ALA A 51 0.68 0.68 -10.60
C ALA A 51 1.46 1.95 -10.27
N GLN A 52 1.16 3.04 -10.97
CA GLN A 52 1.70 4.37 -10.70
C GLN A 52 0.70 5.13 -9.84
N LYS A 53 1.03 5.27 -8.56
CA LYS A 53 0.21 6.01 -7.60
C LYS A 53 1.09 6.41 -6.42
N ASP A 54 0.94 7.66 -6.00
CA ASP A 54 1.47 8.12 -4.72
C ASP A 54 0.66 7.49 -3.59
N LEU A 55 1.28 6.51 -2.93
CA LEU A 55 0.70 5.72 -1.84
C LEU A 55 1.66 5.75 -0.66
N SER A 56 1.09 6.03 0.50
CA SER A 56 1.74 5.88 1.80
C SER A 56 0.88 4.96 2.68
N ASN A 57 1.51 4.36 3.70
CA ASN A 57 0.86 3.46 4.67
C ASN A 57 -0.08 2.45 3.98
N ILE A 58 0.52 1.47 3.29
CA ILE A 58 -0.24 0.48 2.53
C ILE A 58 -0.61 -0.73 3.39
N GLU A 59 -1.72 -1.39 3.03
CA GLU A 59 -2.10 -2.68 3.60
C GLU A 59 -2.64 -3.61 2.52
N ALA A 60 -2.02 -4.77 2.36
CA ALA A 60 -2.48 -5.81 1.44
C ALA A 60 -3.43 -6.77 2.17
N SER A 61 -4.60 -7.00 1.59
CA SER A 61 -5.51 -8.05 2.06
C SER A 61 -4.85 -9.43 1.99
N GLY A 62 -5.07 -10.28 2.99
CA GLY A 62 -4.43 -11.58 3.10
C GLY A 62 -4.69 -12.53 1.92
N ASP A 63 -5.85 -12.41 1.26
CA ASP A 63 -6.22 -13.20 0.09
C ASP A 63 -5.61 -12.68 -1.23
N ASN A 64 -4.92 -11.54 -1.19
CA ASN A 64 -4.32 -10.83 -2.32
C ASN A 64 -5.33 -10.22 -3.32
N MET A 65 -6.53 -9.87 -2.87
CA MET A 65 -7.56 -9.27 -3.72
C MET A 65 -7.52 -7.74 -3.75
N TYR A 66 -7.04 -7.14 -2.66
CA TYR A 66 -7.00 -5.70 -2.44
C TYR A 66 -5.66 -5.25 -1.87
N VAL A 67 -5.23 -4.07 -2.28
CA VAL A 67 -4.22 -3.26 -1.59
C VAL A 67 -4.86 -1.92 -1.25
N PHE A 68 -4.92 -1.62 0.04
CA PHE A 68 -5.36 -0.35 0.58
C PHE A 68 -4.14 0.56 0.75
N GLY A 69 -4.38 1.88 0.75
CA GLY A 69 -3.35 2.84 1.08
C GLY A 69 -3.90 4.25 1.21
N ILE A 70 -3.03 5.16 1.65
CA ILE A 70 -3.30 6.58 1.74
C ILE A 70 -2.70 7.28 0.52
N SER A 71 -3.52 8.04 -0.21
CA SER A 71 -3.09 8.86 -1.35
C SER A 71 -3.57 10.28 -1.17
N GLN A 72 -2.65 11.24 -0.99
CA GLN A 72 -2.98 12.65 -0.74
C GLN A 72 -3.97 12.83 0.42
N GLY A 73 -3.80 12.05 1.48
CA GLY A 73 -4.68 12.03 2.64
C GLY A 73 -6.01 11.30 2.44
N ALA A 74 -6.32 10.78 1.24
CA ALA A 74 -7.53 9.99 0.98
C ALA A 74 -7.25 8.49 1.15
N VAL A 75 -8.27 7.72 1.52
CA VAL A 75 -8.18 6.26 1.56
C VAL A 75 -8.56 5.70 0.20
N VAL A 76 -7.65 4.94 -0.39
CA VAL A 76 -7.84 4.31 -1.69
C VAL A 76 -7.67 2.80 -1.58
N VAL A 77 -8.29 2.09 -2.51
CA VAL A 77 -8.12 0.65 -2.72
C VAL A 77 -7.84 0.38 -4.19
N LEU A 78 -7.02 -0.62 -4.47
CA LEU A 78 -6.84 -1.18 -5.80
C LEU A 78 -6.93 -2.71 -5.76
N ASN A 79 -7.30 -3.31 -6.89
CA ASN A 79 -7.06 -4.72 -7.17
C ASN A 79 -5.68 -4.85 -7.83
N PRO A 80 -4.69 -5.51 -7.21
CA PRO A 80 -3.33 -5.59 -7.75
C PRO A 80 -3.21 -6.39 -9.05
N LYS A 81 -4.27 -7.10 -9.48
CA LYS A 81 -4.34 -7.76 -10.79
C LYS A 81 -4.85 -6.84 -11.90
N ASN A 82 -5.38 -5.67 -11.56
CA ASN A 82 -5.84 -4.66 -12.49
C ASN A 82 -5.23 -3.30 -12.14
N PRO A 83 -4.14 -2.88 -12.82
CA PRO A 83 -3.38 -1.68 -12.47
C PRO A 83 -4.21 -0.39 -12.45
N ASP A 84 -5.32 -0.34 -13.20
CA ASP A 84 -6.17 0.84 -13.34
C ASP A 84 -7.38 0.85 -12.38
N SER A 85 -7.48 -0.13 -11.48
CA SER A 85 -8.66 -0.35 -10.62
C SER A 85 -8.73 0.52 -9.35
N PHE A 86 -8.09 1.68 -9.36
CA PHE A 86 -8.08 2.56 -8.19
C PHE A 86 -9.47 3.13 -7.91
N VAL A 87 -9.91 2.95 -6.66
CA VAL A 87 -11.13 3.55 -6.14
C VAL A 87 -10.82 4.29 -4.85
N THR A 88 -11.24 5.54 -4.78
CA THR A 88 -11.26 6.29 -3.52
C THR A 88 -12.46 5.84 -2.71
N ILE A 89 -12.22 5.28 -1.54
CA ILE A 89 -13.28 4.77 -0.63
C ILE A 89 -13.57 5.72 0.53
N ALA A 90 -12.62 6.58 0.86
CA ALA A 90 -12.86 7.75 1.71
C ALA A 90 -12.07 8.94 1.15
N ALA A 91 -12.80 9.96 0.68
CA ALA A 91 -12.18 11.16 0.15
C ALA A 91 -11.49 11.96 1.26
N ALA A 92 -10.36 12.58 0.91
CA ALA A 92 -9.80 13.64 1.71
C ALA A 92 -10.57 14.94 1.47
N ASP A 93 -10.77 15.73 2.51
CA ASP A 93 -11.20 17.11 2.42
C ASP A 93 -10.34 17.97 3.37
N PRO A 94 -10.42 19.31 3.32
CA PRO A 94 -9.58 20.18 4.13
C PRO A 94 -9.69 19.98 5.65
N LEU A 95 -10.74 19.33 6.13
CA LEU A 95 -10.97 19.00 7.54
C LEU A 95 -10.68 17.52 7.84
N LYS A 96 -10.61 16.68 6.81
CA LYS A 96 -10.53 15.23 6.94
C LYS A 96 -9.45 14.65 6.04
N GLU A 97 -8.31 14.36 6.65
CA GLU A 97 -7.23 13.59 6.05
C GLU A 97 -7.01 12.30 6.86
N TYR A 98 -6.53 11.26 6.20
CA TYR A 98 -6.18 9.98 6.82
C TYR A 98 -4.68 9.73 6.72
N THR A 99 -4.10 9.05 7.71
CA THR A 99 -2.65 8.79 7.81
C THR A 99 -2.27 7.33 7.87
N GLY A 100 -3.24 6.44 8.08
CA GLY A 100 -2.95 5.01 8.07
C GLY A 100 -4.18 4.15 7.88
N VAL A 101 -3.92 2.91 7.48
CA VAL A 101 -4.92 1.89 7.19
C VAL A 101 -4.50 0.56 7.83
N ALA A 102 -5.47 -0.23 8.26
CA ALA A 102 -5.28 -1.61 8.71
C ALA A 102 -6.53 -2.43 8.36
N PHE A 103 -6.36 -3.63 7.81
CA PHE A 103 -7.48 -4.41 7.30
C PHE A 103 -7.63 -5.73 8.06
N ASP A 104 -8.77 -5.90 8.72
CA ASP A 104 -9.15 -7.20 9.28
C ASP A 104 -9.82 -8.04 8.18
N GLY A 105 -9.03 -8.93 7.58
CA GLY A 105 -9.49 -9.84 6.54
C GLY A 105 -10.54 -10.85 7.01
N ALA A 106 -10.60 -11.18 8.30
CA ALA A 106 -11.59 -12.12 8.83
C ALA A 106 -12.99 -11.50 8.90
N SER A 107 -13.07 -10.23 9.28
CA SER A 107 -14.33 -9.48 9.38
C SER A 107 -14.64 -8.64 8.14
N ALA A 108 -13.70 -8.54 7.20
CA ALA A 108 -13.73 -7.62 6.06
C ALA A 108 -13.93 -6.15 6.48
N ILE A 109 -13.26 -5.72 7.57
CA ILE A 109 -13.35 -4.36 8.11
C ILE A 109 -12.02 -3.64 7.86
N LEU A 110 -12.10 -2.44 7.27
CA LEU A 110 -10.97 -1.54 7.13
C LEU A 110 -10.99 -0.50 8.26
N TYR A 111 -9.90 -0.39 9.00
CA TYR A 111 -9.70 0.65 9.99
C TYR A 111 -8.80 1.74 9.42
N VAL A 112 -9.11 3.00 9.73
CA VAL A 112 -8.38 4.17 9.21
C VAL A 112 -8.12 5.16 10.32
N THR A 113 -6.94 5.80 10.32
CA THR A 113 -6.60 6.84 11.30
C THR A 113 -6.85 8.22 10.71
N GLU A 114 -7.69 9.03 11.36
CA GLU A 114 -7.92 10.43 11.00
C GLU A 114 -6.78 11.31 11.52
N LYS A 115 -6.19 12.13 10.65
CA LYS A 115 -5.02 12.97 10.96
C LYS A 115 -5.30 14.01 12.04
N ALA A 116 -6.44 14.68 11.95
CA ALA A 116 -6.75 15.84 12.80
C ALA A 116 -6.97 15.45 14.27
N THR A 117 -7.63 14.31 14.49
CA THR A 117 -8.03 13.85 15.82
C THR A 117 -7.16 12.72 16.36
N GLY A 118 -6.42 12.02 15.48
CA GLY A 118 -5.73 10.78 15.80
C GLY A 118 -6.68 9.61 16.09
N GLN A 119 -7.99 9.77 15.86
CA GLN A 119 -8.97 8.71 16.11
C GLN A 119 -8.96 7.66 15.02
N ILE A 120 -9.30 6.43 15.40
CA ILE A 120 -9.46 5.31 14.49
C ILE A 120 -10.95 5.16 14.14
N ALA A 121 -11.26 5.24 12.85
CA ALA A 121 -12.57 4.96 12.28
C ALA A 121 -12.57 3.60 11.57
N ARG A 122 -13.76 3.11 11.22
CA ARG A 122 -13.97 1.90 10.41
C ARG A 122 -15.03 2.14 9.34
#